data_AF-A0A963LRU5-F1
#
_entry.id   AF-A0A963LRU5-F1
#
_cell.length_a   1.000
_cell.length_b   1.000
_cell.length_c   1.000
_cell.angle_alpha   90.00
_cell.angle_beta   90.00
_cell.angle_gamma   90.00
#
_symmetry.space_group_name_H-M   'P 1'
#
loop_
_entity.id
_entity.type
_entity.pdbx_description
1 polymer ?
#
loop_
_entity_poly.entity_id
_entity_poly.type
_entity_poly.pdbx_seq_one_letter_code
_entity_poly.pdbx_strand_id
1 'polypeptide(L)'
;QLDLLKDIGFASPSWEDLGYVLLALIVLSSLVGAAWTLWERSRHDPWLRLLRDARRRLAADDAPLAASTPPRAMADLLRARWGPDDDRTQAIVRWLLRLEAMRYAPRRQQGADLAALRREFRQLPWPR
;
A
#
# COMPACT_ATOMS: atom_id res chain seq x y z
N GLN A 1 16.09 -2.66 -59.73
CA GLN A 1 15.29 -3.60 -58.91
C GLN A 1 14.70 -2.85 -57.71
N LEU A 2 14.09 -1.68 -57.93
CA LEU A 2 13.56 -0.77 -56.90
C LEU A 2 12.22 -0.14 -57.33
N ASP A 3 11.51 -0.72 -58.29
CA ASP A 3 10.24 -0.15 -58.79
C ASP A 3 8.99 -0.96 -58.42
N LEU A 4 9.13 -2.07 -57.71
CA LEU A 4 7.98 -2.88 -57.26
C LEU A 4 7.39 -2.41 -55.92
N LEU A 5 8.12 -1.58 -55.16
CA LEU A 5 7.67 -1.06 -53.85
C LEU A 5 6.95 0.30 -53.95
N LYS A 6 6.96 0.91 -55.14
CA LYS A 6 6.33 2.21 -55.40
C LYS A 6 4.83 2.09 -55.71
N ASP A 7 4.38 0.87 -56.02
CA ASP A 7 3.06 0.56 -56.56
C ASP A 7 1.99 0.26 -55.47
N ILE A 8 2.36 0.38 -54.19
CA ILE A 8 1.46 0.08 -53.04
C ILE A 8 1.00 1.36 -52.32
N GLY A 9 1.14 2.54 -52.94
CA GLY A 9 0.49 3.77 -52.46
C GLY A 9 1.05 4.36 -51.16
N PHE A 10 2.25 3.99 -50.73
CA PHE A 10 2.97 4.69 -49.67
C PHE A 10 3.94 5.69 -50.29
N ALA A 11 3.44 6.90 -50.55
CA ALA A 11 4.28 8.04 -50.88
C ALA A 11 5.13 8.38 -49.65
N SER A 12 6.39 7.91 -49.68
CA SER A 12 7.45 8.14 -48.69
C SER A 12 7.31 7.36 -47.38
N PRO A 13 8.08 6.27 -47.16
CA PRO A 13 8.26 5.75 -45.82
C PRO A 13 9.22 6.69 -45.09
N SER A 14 8.67 7.64 -44.33
CA SER A 14 9.42 8.37 -43.30
C SER A 14 9.94 7.33 -42.30
N TRP A 15 11.21 6.95 -42.42
CA TRP A 15 11.91 6.18 -41.36
C TRP A 15 11.73 6.83 -39.98
N GLU A 16 11.51 8.14 -39.95
CA GLU A 16 11.11 8.93 -38.80
C GLU A 16 9.79 8.46 -38.17
N ASP A 17 8.73 8.24 -38.95
CA ASP A 17 7.43 7.79 -38.42
C ASP A 17 7.51 6.37 -37.86
N LEU A 18 8.30 5.50 -38.49
CA LEU A 18 8.59 4.18 -37.94
C LEU A 18 9.33 4.28 -36.59
N GLY A 19 10.28 5.22 -36.49
CA GLY A 19 10.98 5.55 -35.25
C GLY A 19 10.04 6.08 -34.16
N TYR A 20 9.10 6.96 -34.51
CA TYR A 20 8.11 7.51 -33.58
C TYR A 20 7.14 6.45 -33.08
N VAL A 21 6.66 5.55 -33.94
CA VAL A 21 5.78 4.44 -33.54
C VAL A 21 6.51 3.47 -32.61
N LEU A 22 7.75 3.11 -32.94
CA LEU A 22 8.56 2.25 -32.09
C LEU A 22 8.83 2.91 -30.72
N LEU A 23 9.18 4.19 -30.71
CA LEU A 23 9.40 4.95 -29.49
C LEU A 23 8.14 5.06 -28.65
N ALA A 24 6.98 5.34 -29.27
CA ALA A 24 5.68 5.37 -28.60
C ALA A 24 5.34 4.02 -27.97
N LEU A 25 5.58 2.90 -28.68
CA LEU A 25 5.36 1.55 -28.14
C LEU A 25 6.27 1.25 -26.94
N ILE A 26 7.54 1.63 -27.01
CA ILE A 26 8.49 1.47 -25.90
C ILE A 26 8.03 2.28 -24.69
N VAL A 27 7.73 3.58 -24.87
CA VAL A 27 7.26 4.46 -23.79
C VAL A 27 5.97 3.93 -23.17
N LEU A 28 5.00 3.53 -23.99
CA LEU A 28 3.73 2.99 -23.51
C LEU A 28 3.93 1.70 -22.71
N SER A 29 4.77 0.80 -23.20
CA SER A 29 5.10 -0.46 -22.51
C SER A 29 5.80 -0.20 -21.18
N SER A 30 6.74 0.74 -21.14
CA SER A 30 7.40 1.18 -19.91
C SER A 30 6.41 1.81 -18.92
N LEU A 31 5.49 2.64 -19.39
CA LEU A 31 4.45 3.25 -18.55
C LEU A 31 3.49 2.21 -17.99
N VAL A 32 3.08 1.22 -18.77
CA VAL A 32 2.24 0.12 -18.29
C VAL A 32 2.97 -0.70 -17.23
N GLY A 33 4.26 -1.01 -17.43
CA GLY A 33 5.07 -1.70 -16.43
C GLY A 33 5.27 -0.88 -15.15
N ALA A 34 5.49 0.43 -15.28
CA ALA A 34 5.61 1.34 -14.14
C ALA A 34 4.28 1.46 -13.38
N ALA A 35 3.16 1.60 -14.10
CA ALA A 35 1.83 1.62 -13.52
C ALA A 35 1.49 0.29 -12.84
N TRP A 36 1.86 -0.85 -13.42
CA TRP A 36 1.66 -2.18 -12.84
C TRP A 36 2.45 -2.36 -11.55
N THR A 37 3.72 -1.96 -11.52
CA THR A 37 4.56 -2.03 -10.31
C THR A 37 4.10 -1.07 -9.21
N LEU A 38 3.64 0.13 -9.57
CA LEU A 38 3.02 1.07 -8.64
C LEU A 38 1.66 0.56 -8.13
N TRP A 39 0.86 -0.06 -8.99
CA TRP A 39 -0.42 -0.65 -8.62
C TRP A 39 -0.23 -1.85 -7.70
N GLU A 40 0.73 -2.73 -7.99
CA GLU A 40 1.09 -3.85 -7.12
C GLU A 40 1.51 -3.31 -5.75
N ARG A 41 2.45 -2.36 -5.67
CA ARG A 41 2.87 -1.76 -4.39
C ARG A 41 1.73 -1.08 -3.63
N SER A 42 0.90 -0.29 -4.31
CA SER A 42 -0.21 0.42 -3.66
C SER A 42 -1.34 -0.52 -3.21
N ARG A 43 -1.57 -1.64 -3.92
CA ARG A 43 -2.49 -2.71 -3.51
C ARG A 43 -1.99 -3.47 -2.29
N HIS A 44 -0.67 -3.48 -2.05
CA HIS A 44 -0.03 -4.11 -0.90
C HIS A 44 0.01 -3.25 0.38
N ASP A 45 -0.12 -1.92 0.29
CA ASP A 45 0.12 -1.03 1.44
C ASP A 45 -1.10 -0.39 2.17
N PRO A 46 -2.36 -0.87 2.04
CA PRO A 46 -3.46 -0.28 2.82
C PRO A 46 -3.34 -0.64 4.32
N TRP A 47 -2.66 -1.74 4.65
CA TRP A 47 -2.28 -2.12 6.02
C TRP A 47 -1.29 -1.13 6.65
N LEU A 48 -0.23 -0.77 5.92
CA LEU A 48 0.79 0.17 6.40
C LEU A 48 0.21 1.57 6.63
N ARG A 49 -0.80 1.98 5.86
CA ARG A 49 -1.49 3.25 6.08
C ARG A 49 -2.24 3.23 7.41
N LEU A 50 -3.01 2.17 7.68
CA LEU A 50 -3.75 2.02 8.93
C LEU A 50 -2.83 1.97 10.15
N LEU A 51 -1.68 1.27 10.05
CA LEU A 51 -0.68 1.24 11.12
C LEU A 51 -0.05 2.62 11.37
N ARG A 52 0.25 3.36 10.30
CA ARG A 52 0.76 4.75 10.40
C ARG A 52 -0.26 5.66 11.10
N ASP A 53 -1.54 5.54 10.77
CA ASP A 53 -2.61 6.33 11.39
C ASP A 53 -2.78 5.98 12.88
N ALA A 54 -2.74 4.69 13.23
CA ALA A 54 -2.75 4.25 14.63
C ALA A 54 -1.54 4.77 15.41
N ARG A 55 -0.35 4.71 14.83
CA ARG A 55 0.86 5.26 15.44
C ARG A 55 0.75 6.75 15.70
N ARG A 56 0.20 7.53 14.75
CA ARG A 56 -0.01 8.97 14.93
C ARG A 56 -0.94 9.27 16.10
N ARG A 57 -2.02 8.51 16.26
CA ARG A 57 -2.94 8.67 17.40
C ARG A 57 -2.30 8.31 18.74
N LEU A 58 -1.46 7.28 18.76
CA LEU A 58 -0.76 6.85 19.97
C LEU A 58 0.46 7.73 20.32
N ALA A 59 1.08 8.35 19.33
CA ALA A 59 2.21 9.26 19.50
C ALA A 59 1.80 10.68 19.93
N ALA A 60 0.49 11.00 19.91
CA ALA A 60 -0.02 12.29 20.37
C ALA A 60 0.22 12.55 21.87
N ASP A 61 0.42 11.47 22.65
CA ASP A 61 0.50 11.48 24.12
C ASP A 61 1.96 11.33 24.63
N ASP A 62 2.88 12.08 24.00
CA ASP A 62 4.23 12.37 24.49
C ASP A 62 5.26 11.21 24.51
N ALA A 63 5.39 10.48 23.39
CA ALA A 63 6.65 9.84 23.01
C ALA A 63 6.66 9.46 21.53
N PRO A 64 7.73 9.75 20.78
CA PRO A 64 7.84 9.35 19.39
C PRO A 64 8.00 7.82 19.30
N LEU A 65 6.90 7.12 19.01
CA LEU A 65 6.96 5.74 18.53
C LEU A 65 7.77 5.74 17.23
N ALA A 66 8.91 5.03 17.21
CA ALA A 66 9.75 4.92 16.03
C ALA A 66 8.94 4.36 14.85
N ALA A 67 9.22 4.82 13.63
CA ALA A 67 8.51 4.39 12.44
C ALA A 67 8.65 2.86 12.18
N SER A 68 9.71 2.26 12.71
CA SER A 68 10.04 0.83 12.63
C SER A 68 9.41 -0.03 13.74
N THR A 69 8.73 0.55 14.73
CA THR A 69 8.16 -0.23 15.83
C THR A 69 7.05 -1.16 15.31
N PRO A 70 7.18 -2.49 15.50
CA PRO A 70 6.16 -3.44 15.07
C PRO A 70 4.90 -3.34 15.96
N PRO A 71 3.73 -3.81 15.48
CA PRO A 71 2.48 -3.75 16.24
C PRO A 71 2.55 -4.44 17.61
N ARG A 72 3.29 -5.55 17.74
CA ARG A 72 3.54 -6.23 19.03
C ARG A 72 4.28 -5.33 20.02
N ALA A 73 5.39 -4.73 19.59
CA ALA A 73 6.15 -3.82 20.44
C ALA A 73 5.31 -2.61 20.85
N MET A 74 4.44 -2.10 19.96
CA MET A 74 3.47 -1.05 20.34
C MET A 74 2.51 -1.54 21.42
N ALA A 75 1.97 -2.75 21.29
CA ALA A 75 1.08 -3.34 22.29
C ALA A 75 1.77 -3.51 23.66
N ASP A 76 3.02 -3.94 23.68
CA ASP A 76 3.80 -4.11 24.93
C ASP A 76 4.10 -2.76 25.58
N LEU A 77 4.45 -1.74 24.79
CA LEU A 77 4.62 -0.37 25.28
C LEU A 77 3.31 0.20 25.85
N LEU A 78 2.17 -0.05 25.20
CA LEU A 78 0.86 0.37 25.68
C LEU A 78 0.52 -0.27 27.03
N ARG A 79 0.73 -1.59 27.16
CA ARG A 79 0.53 -2.32 28.43
C ARG A 79 1.42 -1.77 29.54
N ALA A 80 2.68 -1.46 29.23
CA ALA A 80 3.62 -0.90 30.20
C ALA A 80 3.26 0.53 30.62
N ARG A 81 2.65 1.32 29.74
CA ARG A 81 2.34 2.74 29.99
C ARG A 81 1.00 2.97 30.70
N TRP A 82 -0.05 2.29 30.26
CA TRP A 82 -1.42 2.51 30.77
C TRP A 82 -1.93 1.37 31.66
N GLY A 83 -1.13 0.32 31.82
CA GLY A 83 -1.47 -0.85 32.63
C GLY A 83 -2.19 -1.93 31.81
N PRO A 84 -1.96 -3.21 32.13
CA PRO A 84 -2.60 -4.32 31.43
C PRO A 84 -4.10 -4.45 31.72
N ASP A 85 -4.58 -3.92 32.84
CA ASP A 85 -5.97 -4.04 33.30
C ASP A 85 -6.90 -2.94 32.77
N ASP A 86 -6.36 -1.92 32.09
CA ASP A 86 -7.17 -0.88 31.47
C ASP A 86 -7.91 -1.41 30.23
N ASP A 87 -9.23 -1.32 30.24
CA ASP A 87 -10.10 -1.81 29.16
C ASP A 87 -9.76 -1.15 27.80
N ARG A 88 -9.36 0.13 27.81
CA ARG A 88 -8.99 0.85 26.58
C ARG A 88 -7.69 0.31 26.02
N THR A 89 -6.70 0.12 26.87
CA THR A 89 -5.41 -0.49 26.54
C THR A 89 -5.61 -1.89 25.99
N GLN A 90 -6.43 -2.72 26.62
CA GLN A 90 -6.75 -4.06 26.12
C GLN A 90 -7.44 -4.03 24.75
N ALA A 91 -8.38 -3.10 24.53
CA ALA A 91 -9.05 -2.94 23.24
C ALA A 91 -8.06 -2.60 22.12
N ILE A 92 -7.16 -1.64 22.35
CA ILE A 92 -6.14 -1.24 21.37
C ILE A 92 -5.12 -2.36 21.15
N VAL A 93 -4.66 -3.02 22.20
CA VAL A 93 -3.72 -4.16 22.14
C VAL A 93 -4.31 -5.31 21.32
N ARG A 94 -5.57 -5.71 21.59
CA ARG A 94 -6.25 -6.77 20.82
C ARG A 94 -6.35 -6.41 19.34
N TRP A 95 -6.67 -5.15 19.05
CA TRP A 95 -6.73 -4.67 17.68
C TRP A 95 -5.34 -4.69 16.99
N LEU A 96 -4.28 -4.27 17.67
CA LEU A 96 -2.91 -4.31 17.14
C LEU A 96 -2.44 -5.74 16.82
N LEU A 97 -2.77 -6.71 17.69
CA LEU A 97 -2.43 -8.12 17.47
C LEU A 97 -3.22 -8.72 16.30
N ARG A 98 -4.51 -8.36 16.16
CA ARG A 98 -5.32 -8.79 15.00
C ARG A 98 -4.80 -8.18 13.69
N LEU A 99 -4.43 -6.91 13.73
CA LEU A 99 -3.79 -6.22 12.61
C LEU A 99 -2.51 -6.93 12.16
N GLU A 100 -1.69 -7.42 13.10
CA GLU A 100 -0.49 -8.19 12.78
C GLU A 100 -0.81 -9.59 12.27
N ALA A 101 -1.76 -10.30 12.87
CA ALA A 101 -2.18 -11.64 12.43
C ALA A 101 -2.68 -11.63 10.98
N MET A 102 -3.36 -10.56 10.55
CA MET A 102 -3.82 -10.39 9.17
C MET A 102 -2.67 -10.42 8.14
N ARG A 103 -1.45 -10.01 8.51
CA ARG A 103 -0.28 -10.09 7.62
C ARG A 103 0.02 -11.53 7.19
N TYR A 104 -0.27 -12.50 8.05
CA TYR A 104 -0.04 -13.92 7.82
C TYR A 104 -1.29 -14.64 7.30
N ALA A 105 -2.44 -13.95 7.23
CA ALA A 105 -3.69 -14.53 6.77
C ALA A 105 -3.72 -14.73 5.24
N PRO A 106 -4.50 -15.69 4.71
CA PRO A 106 -4.63 -15.90 3.27
C PRO A 106 -5.16 -14.65 2.53
N ARG A 107 -4.61 -14.34 1.33
CA ARG A 107 -4.96 -13.15 0.53
C ARG A 107 -6.47 -12.93 0.30
N ARG A 108 -7.28 -14.00 0.23
CA ARG A 108 -8.75 -13.90 0.07
C ARG A 108 -9.45 -13.29 1.28
N GLN A 109 -8.92 -13.49 2.49
CA GLN A 109 -9.50 -12.96 3.73
C GLN A 109 -8.97 -11.58 4.10
N GLN A 110 -7.76 -11.22 3.66
CA GLN A 110 -7.11 -9.94 3.99
C GLN A 110 -7.97 -8.70 3.67
N GLY A 111 -8.71 -8.72 2.55
CA GLY A 111 -9.54 -7.59 2.13
C GLY A 111 -10.72 -7.31 3.07
N ALA A 112 -11.45 -8.37 3.45
CA ALA A 112 -12.60 -8.26 4.36
C ALA A 112 -12.15 -7.93 5.80
N ASP A 113 -11.07 -8.56 6.26
CA ASP A 113 -10.51 -8.35 7.59
C ASP A 113 -9.97 -6.92 7.76
N LEU A 114 -9.29 -6.38 6.73
CA LEU A 114 -8.84 -4.98 6.75
C LEU A 114 -10.01 -4.00 6.80
N ALA A 115 -11.12 -4.29 6.10
CA ALA A 115 -12.31 -3.45 6.14
C ALA A 115 -13.00 -3.47 7.52
N ALA A 116 -12.94 -4.60 8.23
CA ALA A 116 -13.40 -4.70 9.62
C ALA A 116 -12.49 -3.91 10.57
N LEU A 117 -11.16 -4.13 10.50
CA LEU A 117 -10.16 -3.42 11.30
C LEU A 117 -10.22 -1.91 11.12
N ARG A 118 -10.51 -1.40 9.90
CA ARG A 118 -10.71 0.04 9.64
C ARG A 118 -11.96 0.61 10.30
N ARG A 119 -13.02 -0.20 10.51
CA ARG A 119 -14.22 0.23 11.23
C ARG A 119 -13.95 0.26 12.73
N GLU A 120 -13.36 -0.81 13.25
CA GLU A 120 -12.93 -0.90 14.66
C GLU A 120 -11.98 0.25 15.02
N PHE A 121 -11.04 0.59 14.13
CA PHE A 121 -10.13 1.72 14.30
C PHE A 121 -10.87 3.04 14.62
N ARG A 122 -12.04 3.29 14.05
CA ARG A 122 -12.80 4.52 14.32
C ARG A 122 -13.54 4.49 15.66
N GLN A 123 -13.84 3.29 16.16
CA GLN A 123 -14.59 3.05 17.39
C GLN A 123 -13.68 2.84 18.61
N LEU A 124 -12.39 2.61 18.38
CA LEU A 124 -11.42 2.41 19.46
C LEU A 124 -11.33 3.66 20.37
N PRO A 125 -11.20 3.46 21.69
CA PRO A 125 -11.07 4.54 22.66
C PRO A 125 -9.64 5.09 22.64
N TRP A 126 -9.30 5.84 21.59
CA TRP A 126 -7.98 6.46 21.47
C TRP A 126 -7.72 7.43 22.62
N PRO A 127 -6.47 7.49 23.12
CA PRO A 127 -6.05 8.61 23.97
C PRO A 127 -6.30 9.93 23.22
N ARG A 128 -6.71 10.96 23.96
CA ARG A 128 -6.97 12.30 23.42
C ARG A 128 -5.77 13.18 23.66
#